data_AF-A0A1L7WZ37-F1
#
_entry.id   AF-A0A1L7WZ37-F1
#
_cell.length_a   1.000
_cell.length_b   1.000
_cell.length_c   1.000
_cell.angle_alpha   90.00
_cell.angle_beta   90.00
_cell.angle_gamma   90.00
#
_symmetry.space_group_name_H-M   'P 1'
#
loop_
_entity.id
_entity.type
_entity.pdbx_description
1 polymer ?
#
loop_
_entity_poly.entity_id
_entity_poly.type
_entity_poly.pdbx_seq_one_letter_code
_entity_poly.pdbx_strand_id
1 'polypeptide(L)'
;MRSDEAAPLAFDIQNEPMIASPGKLQNNDPDDWICGRARNMKKVLGSSAVKVGTGGIGGSEYSGHEYNIINKSLYCSAIDILSVHGYMGQASQWAAYIPKLADQGAAQGKHVMVEEWGVGTDSSYDSIATQATVFNNAGVLYLGCIG
;
A
#
# COMPACT_ATOMS: atom_id res chain seq x y z
N MET A 1 28.04 -13.43 9.54
CA MET A 1 27.14 -12.66 8.65
C MET A 1 26.27 -11.78 9.53
N ARG A 2 26.22 -10.47 9.26
CA ARG A 2 25.32 -9.56 9.98
C ARG A 2 23.91 -9.77 9.44
N SER A 3 22.93 -9.83 10.32
CA SER A 3 21.53 -10.20 10.10
C SER A 3 20.67 -9.14 9.41
N ASP A 4 21.28 -8.09 8.85
CA ASP A 4 20.60 -6.83 8.55
C ASP A 4 20.63 -6.47 7.05
N GLU A 5 20.87 -7.44 6.15
CA GLU A 5 20.73 -7.20 4.71
C GLU A 5 19.26 -7.14 4.31
N ALA A 6 18.87 -6.00 3.74
CA ALA A 6 17.55 -5.74 3.18
C ALA A 6 17.11 -6.90 2.27
N ALA A 7 15.87 -7.37 2.45
CA ALA A 7 15.26 -8.27 1.48
C ALA A 7 15.05 -7.49 0.18
N PRO A 8 15.74 -7.82 -0.93
CA PRO A 8 15.64 -7.04 -2.18
C PRO A 8 14.35 -7.35 -2.95
N LEU A 9 13.42 -8.12 -2.35
CA LEU A 9 12.25 -8.65 -3.02
C LEU A 9 11.04 -8.67 -2.06
N ALA A 10 9.91 -8.23 -2.60
CA ALA A 10 8.59 -8.38 -2.00
C ALA A 10 7.66 -9.12 -2.99
N PHE A 11 6.65 -9.79 -2.45
CA PHE A 11 5.56 -10.40 -3.20
C PHE A 11 4.23 -9.77 -2.78
N ASP A 12 3.54 -9.10 -3.71
CA ASP A 12 2.17 -8.66 -3.47
C ASP A 12 1.19 -9.81 -3.61
N ILE A 13 0.31 -9.94 -2.63
CA ILE A 13 -0.67 -11.04 -2.63
C ILE A 13 -1.56 -11.04 -3.86
N GLN A 14 -1.88 -9.86 -4.44
CA GLN A 14 -2.48 -9.60 -5.75
C GLN A 14 -2.67 -8.06 -5.93
N ASN A 15 -2.79 -7.59 -7.18
CA ASN A 15 -3.11 -6.19 -7.55
C ASN A 15 -4.59 -5.81 -7.41
N GLU A 16 -4.91 -4.88 -6.51
CA GLU A 16 -6.24 -4.32 -6.23
C GLU A 16 -7.34 -5.39 -6.00
N PRO A 17 -7.13 -6.34 -5.07
CA PRO A 17 -7.93 -7.55 -4.96
C PRO A 17 -9.41 -7.37 -4.67
N MET A 18 -9.80 -6.20 -4.17
CA MET A 18 -11.15 -5.93 -3.69
C MET A 18 -11.73 -4.63 -4.25
N ILE A 19 -11.14 -4.05 -5.29
CA ILE A 19 -11.68 -2.85 -5.96
C ILE A 19 -13.14 -3.05 -6.40
N ALA A 20 -13.48 -4.25 -6.87
CA ALA A 20 -14.83 -4.62 -7.28
C ALA A 20 -15.70 -5.17 -6.12
N SER A 21 -15.28 -5.03 -4.86
CA SER A 21 -15.97 -5.62 -3.68
C SER A 21 -15.95 -4.70 -2.45
N PRO A 22 -16.42 -3.43 -2.57
CA PRO A 22 -16.41 -2.46 -1.46
C PRO A 22 -17.17 -2.95 -0.22
N GLY A 23 -18.24 -3.72 -0.40
CA GLY A 23 -18.98 -4.30 0.73
C GLY A 23 -18.13 -5.27 1.58
N LYS A 24 -17.16 -5.98 0.99
CA LYS A 24 -16.23 -6.82 1.76
C LYS A 24 -15.22 -5.97 2.53
N LEU A 25 -14.78 -4.86 1.94
CA LEU A 25 -13.85 -3.91 2.57
C LEU A 25 -14.49 -3.20 3.76
N GLN A 26 -15.73 -2.73 3.60
CA GLN A 26 -16.53 -2.13 4.68
C GLN A 26 -16.75 -3.11 5.84
N ASN A 27 -16.90 -4.40 5.53
CA ASN A 27 -17.03 -5.46 6.52
C ASN A 27 -15.68 -6.05 6.96
N ASN A 28 -14.57 -5.34 6.70
CA ASN A 28 -13.21 -5.70 7.13
C ASN A 28 -12.75 -7.10 6.67
N ASP A 29 -12.98 -7.42 5.39
CA ASP A 29 -12.64 -8.69 4.75
C ASP A 29 -13.15 -9.92 5.55
N PRO A 30 -14.48 -10.15 5.55
CA PRO A 30 -15.10 -11.20 6.36
C PRO A 30 -14.66 -12.62 5.95
N ASP A 31 -14.22 -12.79 4.71
CA ASP A 31 -13.77 -14.09 4.17
C ASP A 31 -12.29 -14.38 4.47
N ASP A 32 -11.61 -13.47 5.15
CA ASP A 32 -10.17 -13.54 5.46
C ASP A 32 -9.30 -13.73 4.20
N TRP A 33 -9.72 -13.14 3.07
CA TRP A 33 -9.03 -13.30 1.80
C TRP A 33 -7.62 -12.70 1.84
N ILE A 34 -7.47 -11.50 2.43
CA ILE A 34 -6.21 -10.75 2.48
C ILE A 34 -5.20 -11.50 3.37
N CYS A 35 -5.55 -11.68 4.64
CA CYS A 35 -4.62 -12.29 5.60
C CYS A 35 -4.46 -13.80 5.34
N GLY A 36 -5.50 -14.48 4.87
CA GLY A 36 -5.43 -15.89 4.47
C GLY A 36 -4.43 -16.12 3.34
N ARG A 37 -4.45 -15.28 2.29
CA ARG A 37 -3.46 -15.36 1.19
C ARG A 37 -2.06 -14.99 1.64
N ALA A 38 -1.91 -13.93 2.44
CA ALA A 38 -0.61 -13.56 3.00
C ALA A 38 0.01 -14.70 3.82
N ARG A 39 -0.79 -15.36 4.70
CA ARG A 39 -0.33 -16.52 5.47
C ARG A 39 0.05 -17.70 4.59
N ASN A 40 -0.70 -17.97 3.51
CA ASN A 40 -0.34 -19.02 2.57
C ASN A 40 0.94 -18.69 1.81
N MET A 41 1.14 -17.44 1.40
CA MET A 41 2.38 -17.00 0.78
C MET A 41 3.58 -17.18 1.73
N LYS A 42 3.45 -16.82 3.01
CA LYS A 42 4.49 -17.07 4.02
C LYS A 42 4.87 -18.56 4.15
N LYS A 43 3.92 -19.48 4.01
CA LYS A 43 4.22 -20.93 4.00
C LYS A 43 5.06 -21.34 2.78
N VAL A 44 4.78 -20.76 1.61
CA VAL A 44 5.53 -21.02 0.38
C VAL A 44 6.94 -20.43 0.47
N LEU A 45 7.06 -19.21 0.97
CA LEU A 45 8.34 -18.51 1.14
C LEU A 45 9.22 -19.14 2.24
N GLY A 46 8.63 -19.86 3.19
CA GLY A 46 9.35 -20.51 4.28
C GLY A 46 10.12 -19.51 5.14
N SER A 47 11.41 -19.77 5.36
CA SER A 47 12.30 -18.89 6.13
C SER A 47 12.98 -17.81 5.28
N SER A 48 12.54 -17.59 4.04
CA SER A 48 13.07 -16.55 3.18
C SER A 48 12.84 -15.15 3.78
N ALA A 49 13.76 -14.23 3.48
CA ALA A 49 13.63 -12.83 3.88
C ALA A 49 12.59 -12.05 3.04
N VAL A 50 12.05 -12.65 1.97
CA VAL A 50 11.07 -12.01 1.07
C VAL A 50 9.86 -11.47 1.84
N LYS A 51 9.54 -10.21 1.57
CA LYS A 51 8.42 -9.49 2.18
C LYS A 51 7.10 -9.81 1.46
N VAL A 52 5.98 -9.67 2.16
CA VAL A 52 4.64 -9.82 1.59
C VAL A 52 3.92 -8.48 1.64
N GLY A 53 3.51 -7.99 0.47
CA GLY A 53 2.76 -6.75 0.29
C GLY A 53 1.29 -6.97 -0.04
N THR A 54 0.49 -5.91 0.04
CA THR A 54 -0.97 -5.98 -0.12
C THR A 54 -1.48 -5.69 -1.52
N GLY A 55 -0.68 -5.03 -2.37
CA GLY A 55 -1.08 -4.66 -3.72
C GLY A 55 -2.27 -3.71 -3.84
N GLY A 56 -2.39 -2.70 -2.97
CA GLY A 56 -3.40 -1.64 -3.11
C GLY A 56 -4.83 -2.00 -2.69
N ILE A 57 -5.10 -3.23 -2.25
CA ILE A 57 -6.39 -3.76 -1.72
C ILE A 57 -7.65 -3.28 -2.46
N GLY A 58 -8.14 -2.08 -2.15
CA GLY A 58 -9.35 -1.49 -2.72
C GLY A 58 -9.14 -0.65 -3.98
N GLY A 59 -7.91 -0.46 -4.46
CA GLY A 59 -7.58 0.41 -5.58
C GLY A 59 -7.29 1.85 -5.13
N SER A 60 -7.56 2.84 -5.99
CA SER A 60 -7.19 4.24 -5.70
C SER A 60 -7.71 4.75 -4.35
N GLU A 61 -6.81 5.27 -3.52
CA GLU A 61 -7.12 6.03 -2.32
C GLU A 61 -7.73 7.38 -2.71
N TYR A 62 -8.81 7.81 -2.03
CA TYR A 62 -9.34 9.17 -2.08
C TYR A 62 -10.39 9.38 -0.98
N SER A 63 -10.85 10.62 -0.79
CA SER A 63 -11.84 10.96 0.22
C SER A 63 -13.13 10.16 0.05
N GLY A 64 -13.51 9.40 1.08
CA GLY A 64 -14.65 8.48 1.04
C GLY A 64 -14.36 7.09 0.47
N HIS A 65 -13.10 6.81 0.10
CA HIS A 65 -12.63 5.53 -0.42
C HIS A 65 -11.20 5.23 0.10
N GLU A 66 -11.09 5.11 1.42
CA GLU A 66 -9.83 4.82 2.14
C GLU A 66 -9.69 3.30 2.35
N TYR A 67 -9.46 2.56 1.26
CA TYR A 67 -9.50 1.08 1.27
C TYR A 67 -8.16 0.40 0.99
N ASN A 68 -7.07 1.15 0.81
CA ASN A 68 -5.73 0.56 0.69
C ASN A 68 -5.25 -0.08 2.01
N ILE A 69 -5.71 0.46 3.14
CA ILE A 69 -5.37 -0.03 4.48
C ILE A 69 -6.67 -0.23 5.27
N ILE A 70 -7.01 -1.49 5.51
CA ILE A 70 -8.10 -1.86 6.42
C ILE A 70 -7.55 -2.61 7.64
N ASN A 71 -8.32 -2.66 8.74
CA ASN A 71 -7.91 -3.33 9.98
C ASN A 71 -7.40 -4.76 9.74
N LYS A 72 -8.03 -5.54 8.85
CA LYS A 72 -7.57 -6.89 8.51
C LYS A 72 -6.13 -6.91 8.03
N SER A 73 -5.76 -6.03 7.10
CA SER A 73 -4.38 -5.93 6.59
C SER A 73 -3.42 -5.35 7.63
N LEU A 74 -3.87 -4.32 8.34
CA LEU A 74 -3.10 -3.58 9.33
C LEU A 74 -2.68 -4.44 10.53
N TYR A 75 -3.51 -5.40 10.94
CA TYR A 75 -3.21 -6.30 12.07
C TYR A 75 -2.77 -7.71 11.66
N CYS A 76 -2.67 -8.01 10.37
CA CYS A 76 -2.21 -9.31 9.90
C CYS A 76 -0.68 -9.42 10.03
N SER A 77 -0.19 -10.34 10.88
CA SER A 77 1.26 -10.56 11.06
C SER A 77 1.98 -11.13 9.83
N ALA A 78 1.24 -11.66 8.85
CA ALA A 78 1.81 -12.18 7.61
C ALA A 78 2.06 -11.11 6.53
N ILE A 79 1.61 -9.87 6.76
CA ILE A 79 1.82 -8.73 5.86
C ILE A 79 2.96 -7.88 6.41
N ASP A 80 3.94 -7.57 5.57
CA ASP A 80 5.07 -6.69 5.90
C ASP A 80 4.92 -5.29 5.32
N ILE A 81 4.29 -5.19 4.14
CA ILE A 81 4.14 -3.95 3.37
C ILE A 81 2.65 -3.69 3.11
N LEU A 82 2.20 -2.48 3.40
CA LEU A 82 0.89 -1.96 3.04
C LEU A 82 1.06 -1.08 1.80
N SER A 83 0.72 -1.64 0.64
CA SER A 83 0.78 -0.96 -0.65
C SER A 83 -0.42 -0.04 -0.82
N VAL A 84 -0.17 1.20 -1.21
CA VAL A 84 -1.15 2.27 -1.44
C VAL A 84 -1.17 2.61 -2.92
N HIS A 85 -2.34 2.53 -3.52
CA HIS A 85 -2.61 2.97 -4.88
C HIS A 85 -3.34 4.30 -4.83
N GLY A 86 -3.12 5.17 -5.81
CA GLY A 86 -3.89 6.40 -5.95
C GLY A 86 -3.53 7.22 -7.16
N TYR A 87 -4.53 7.87 -7.74
CA TYR A 87 -4.41 8.65 -8.97
C TYR A 87 -4.87 10.09 -8.74
N MET A 88 -4.12 10.79 -7.89
CA MET A 88 -4.45 12.16 -7.48
C MET A 88 -4.00 13.19 -8.52
N GLY A 89 -4.79 14.27 -8.64
CA GLY A 89 -4.41 15.41 -9.46
C GLY A 89 -3.45 16.36 -8.73
N GLN A 90 -3.53 16.45 -7.40
CA GLN A 90 -2.79 17.42 -6.60
C GLN A 90 -2.03 16.78 -5.45
N ALA A 91 -0.84 17.31 -5.15
CA ALA A 91 0.00 16.87 -4.04
C ALA A 91 -0.68 17.08 -2.67
N SER A 92 -1.56 18.08 -2.56
CA SER A 92 -2.37 18.32 -1.37
C SER A 92 -3.27 17.13 -1.00
N GLN A 93 -3.73 16.36 -2.00
CA GLN A 93 -4.56 15.18 -1.78
C GLN A 93 -3.72 14.06 -1.15
N TRP A 94 -2.51 13.83 -1.64
CA TRP A 94 -1.58 12.88 -1.01
C TRP A 94 -1.18 13.29 0.41
N ALA A 95 -0.95 14.59 0.63
CA ALA A 95 -0.53 15.12 1.92
C ALA A 95 -1.58 14.89 3.03
N ALA A 96 -2.85 14.72 2.67
CA ALA A 96 -3.92 14.39 3.60
C ALA A 96 -3.87 12.94 4.11
N TYR A 97 -3.26 12.02 3.35
CA TYR A 97 -3.31 10.57 3.63
C TYR A 97 -1.94 9.97 3.97
N ILE A 98 -0.91 10.22 3.17
CA ILE A 98 0.33 9.45 3.22
C ILE A 98 1.02 9.51 4.59
N PRO A 99 1.17 10.68 5.27
CA PRO A 99 1.75 10.71 6.60
C PRO A 99 0.94 9.88 7.62
N LYS A 100 -0.39 10.00 7.61
CA LYS A 100 -1.29 9.24 8.49
C LYS A 100 -1.17 7.74 8.24
N LEU A 101 -1.16 7.31 6.98
CA LEU A 101 -1.05 5.89 6.63
C LEU A 101 0.33 5.34 7.05
N ALA A 102 1.41 6.10 6.81
CA ALA A 102 2.76 5.74 7.24
C ALA A 102 2.85 5.56 8.76
N ASP A 103 2.29 6.49 9.54
CA ASP A 103 2.24 6.38 11.01
C ASP A 103 1.44 5.15 11.46
N GLN A 104 0.29 4.87 10.82
CA GLN A 104 -0.51 3.67 11.11
C GLN A 104 0.26 2.38 10.84
N GLY A 105 0.94 2.28 9.69
CA GLY A 105 1.77 1.14 9.35
C GLY A 105 2.93 0.95 10.33
N ALA A 106 3.66 2.04 10.62
CA ALA A 106 4.79 2.03 11.54
C ALA A 106 4.37 1.60 12.96
N ALA A 107 3.20 2.07 13.43
CA ALA A 107 2.65 1.66 14.72
C ALA A 107 2.36 0.14 14.82
N GLN A 108 2.24 -0.55 13.69
CA GLN A 108 2.07 -2.01 13.59
C GLN A 108 3.32 -2.75 13.09
N GLY A 109 4.47 -2.06 13.01
CA GLY A 109 5.72 -2.64 12.52
C GLY A 109 5.69 -2.99 11.03
N LYS A 110 4.90 -2.26 10.23
CA LYS A 110 4.75 -2.46 8.78
C LYS A 110 5.34 -1.29 8.01
N HIS A 111 5.80 -1.56 6.80
CA HIS A 111 6.12 -0.52 5.83
C HIS A 111 4.86 -0.07 5.10
N VAL A 112 4.82 1.20 4.72
CA VAL A 112 3.84 1.72 3.76
C VAL A 112 4.60 2.11 2.50
N MET A 113 3.99 1.87 1.35
CA MET A 113 4.56 2.16 0.05
C MET A 113 3.48 2.67 -0.88
N VAL A 114 3.72 3.78 -1.59
CA VAL A 114 2.83 4.23 -2.67
C VAL A 114 3.23 3.48 -3.94
N GLU A 115 2.59 2.33 -4.14
CA GLU A 115 3.00 1.33 -5.13
C GLU A 115 2.51 1.66 -6.54
N GLU A 116 1.32 2.24 -6.66
CA GLU A 116 0.74 2.58 -7.95
C GLU A 116 0.17 3.98 -7.90
N TRP A 117 0.80 4.89 -8.64
CA TRP A 117 0.32 6.24 -8.82
C TRP A 117 0.82 6.81 -10.15
N GLY A 118 0.11 7.83 -10.63
CA GLY A 118 0.46 8.55 -11.84
C GLY A 118 -0.16 9.95 -11.82
N VAL A 119 0.28 10.77 -12.77
CA VAL A 119 -0.23 12.13 -12.96
C VAL A 119 -0.79 12.22 -14.37
N GLY A 120 -2.05 12.63 -14.52
CA GLY A 120 -2.62 12.87 -15.84
C GLY A 120 -2.05 14.13 -16.51
N THR A 121 -2.55 14.47 -17.69
CA THR A 121 -2.02 15.57 -18.50
C THR A 121 -2.78 16.90 -18.35
N ASP A 122 -3.69 17.00 -17.39
CA ASP A 122 -4.46 18.23 -17.17
C ASP A 122 -3.58 19.34 -16.59
N SER A 123 -3.74 20.57 -17.09
CA SER A 123 -2.99 21.74 -16.62
C SER A 123 -3.19 22.09 -15.15
N SER A 124 -4.26 21.60 -14.52
CA SER A 124 -4.55 21.77 -13.10
C SER A 124 -3.84 20.74 -12.20
N TYR A 125 -3.15 19.76 -12.79
CA TYR A 125 -2.48 18.72 -12.02
C TYR A 125 -1.06 19.15 -11.63
N ASP A 126 -0.69 18.80 -10.39
CA ASP A 126 0.66 18.95 -9.89
C ASP A 126 1.60 17.95 -10.56
N SER A 127 2.82 18.40 -10.88
CA SER A 127 3.84 17.55 -11.51
C SER A 127 4.17 16.31 -10.68
N ILE A 128 4.68 15.26 -11.34
CA ILE A 128 5.24 14.05 -10.69
C ILE A 128 6.21 14.45 -9.56
N ALA A 129 7.10 15.42 -9.78
CA ALA A 129 8.07 15.87 -8.78
C ALA A 129 7.39 16.54 -7.56
N THR A 130 6.36 17.34 -7.80
CA THR A 130 5.58 17.99 -6.74
C THR A 130 4.86 16.94 -5.89
N GLN A 131 4.22 15.96 -6.52
CA GLN A 131 3.52 14.88 -5.80
C GLN A 131 4.51 13.97 -5.05
N ALA A 132 5.61 13.55 -5.69
CA ALA A 132 6.65 12.72 -5.08
C ALA A 132 7.34 13.39 -3.87
N THR A 133 7.39 14.72 -3.82
CA THR A 133 7.90 15.46 -2.66
C THR A 133 7.11 15.14 -1.39
N VAL A 134 5.80 14.87 -1.50
CA VAL A 134 4.97 14.44 -0.37
C VAL A 134 5.47 13.11 0.19
N PHE A 135 5.73 12.13 -0.68
CA PHE A 135 6.20 10.80 -0.28
C PHE A 135 7.60 10.86 0.34
N ASN A 136 8.51 11.63 -0.28
CA ASN A 136 9.85 11.86 0.25
C ASN A 136 9.81 12.47 1.66
N ASN A 137 8.98 13.50 1.86
CA ASN A 137 8.83 14.16 3.17
C ASN A 137 8.22 13.24 4.23
N ALA A 138 7.36 12.30 3.83
CA ALA A 138 6.80 11.29 4.70
C ALA A 138 7.72 10.08 4.93
N GLY A 139 8.87 10.00 4.24
CA GLY A 139 9.77 8.85 4.31
C GLY A 139 9.17 7.57 3.71
N VAL A 140 8.24 7.69 2.76
CA VAL A 140 7.51 6.58 2.14
C VAL A 140 8.10 6.26 0.78
N LEU A 141 8.38 4.98 0.53
CA LEU A 141 8.84 4.48 -0.77
C LEU A 141 7.70 4.55 -1.79
N TYR A 142 8.04 4.74 -3.07
CA TYR A 142 7.06 4.77 -4.14
C TYR A 142 7.56 4.14 -5.45
N LEU A 143 6.62 3.60 -6.23
CA LEU A 143 6.81 3.19 -7.62
C LEU A 143 5.80 3.94 -8.48
N GLY A 144 6.27 4.60 -9.53
CA GLY A 144 5.40 5.36 -10.43
C GLY A 144 5.03 4.53 -11.66
N CYS A 145 3.75 4.55 -12.04
CA CYS A 145 3.27 4.14 -13.35
C CYS A 145 2.94 5.41 -14.14
N ILE A 146 3.58 5.58 -15.30
CA ILE A 146 3.30 6.72 -16.19
C ILE A 146 1.89 6.50 -16.76
N GLY A 147 0.93 7.32 -16.32
CA GLY A 147 -0.44 7.39 -16.83
C GLY A 147 -0.56 8.22 -18.10
#